data_AF-A0A8H9YLM1-F1
#
_entry.id   AF-A0A8H9YLM1-F1
#
_cell.length_a   1.000
_cell.length_b   1.000
_cell.length_c   1.000
_cell.angle_alpha   90.00
_cell.angle_beta   90.00
_cell.angle_gamma   90.00
#
_symmetry.space_group_name_H-M   'P 1'
#
loop_
_entity.id
_entity.type
_entity.pdbx_description
1 polymer ?
#
loop_
_entity_poly.entity_id
_entity_poly.type
_entity_poly.pdbx_seq_one_letter_code
_entity_poly.pdbx_strand_id
1 'polypeptide(L)'
;MKAEWSGRLWLGRDYGLILGELGRTAPHAHYAHQLMLCARPITVSLDGQVTTTHRLFIPSRQTHAILDTEGEVKVLYAEPAVFDTAHLQHLLIHEQLSLEGLRQLPRRTLDDPRVERALAALDQQLSGKVSAHALAEAAHLSLSQLERLFSDQLGLPVRRLVLWRRLRIALQLALAGGTLTDAAHGAGFADSAHFSRTMKQLFGVTAAASLRQLEVQLLA
;
A
#
# COMPACT_ATOMS: atom_id res chain seq x y z
N MET A 1 23.97 6.35 -1.19
CA MET A 1 23.96 4.96 -1.71
C MET A 1 22.53 4.61 -2.12
N LYS A 2 22.39 4.01 -3.30
CA LYS A 2 21.21 3.94 -4.18
C LYS A 2 19.90 3.51 -3.46
N ALA A 3 19.00 4.48 -3.27
CA ALA A 3 17.60 4.28 -2.85
C ALA A 3 16.64 4.71 -3.96
N GLU A 4 17.09 4.62 -5.21
CA GLU A 4 16.30 5.05 -6.36
C GLU A 4 15.59 3.82 -6.91
N TRP A 5 14.27 3.90 -6.94
CA TRP A 5 13.44 2.89 -7.60
C TRP A 5 13.23 3.37 -9.03
N SER A 6 13.40 2.48 -10.00
CA SER A 6 13.24 2.79 -11.42
C SER A 6 12.39 1.73 -12.09
N GLY A 7 11.80 2.05 -13.25
CA GLY A 7 10.95 1.15 -14.01
C GLY A 7 9.52 1.63 -14.13
N ARG A 8 8.55 0.71 -14.16
CA ARG A 8 7.13 1.03 -14.37
C ARG A 8 6.31 0.73 -13.12
N LEU A 9 5.43 1.66 -12.76
CA LEU A 9 4.43 1.52 -11.70
C LEU A 9 3.04 1.60 -12.31
N TRP A 10 2.25 0.54 -12.15
CA TRP A 10 0.82 0.56 -12.38
C TRP A 10 0.09 0.70 -11.06
N LEU A 11 -0.72 1.74 -10.93
CA LEU A 11 -1.47 1.99 -9.70
C LEU A 11 -2.97 1.88 -9.97
N GLY A 12 -3.59 0.83 -9.42
CA GLY A 12 -5.02 0.59 -9.44
C GLY A 12 -5.73 1.01 -8.16
N ARG A 13 -7.04 0.75 -8.12
CA ARG A 13 -7.92 1.09 -6.98
C ARG A 13 -7.64 0.28 -5.71
N ASP A 14 -7.07 -0.90 -5.82
CA ASP A 14 -6.88 -1.88 -4.74
C ASP A 14 -5.48 -2.52 -4.74
N TYR A 15 -4.67 -2.25 -5.76
CA TYR A 15 -3.29 -2.72 -5.85
C TYR A 15 -2.34 -1.71 -6.51
N GLY A 16 -1.05 -1.93 -6.33
CA GLY A 16 0.02 -1.32 -7.12
C GLY A 16 0.98 -2.42 -7.62
N LEU A 17 1.36 -2.37 -8.89
CA LEU A 17 2.33 -3.29 -9.48
C LEU A 17 3.55 -2.50 -9.94
N ILE A 18 4.74 -2.89 -9.51
CA ILE A 18 6.01 -2.36 -9.98
C ILE A 18 6.72 -3.43 -10.80
N LEU A 19 7.26 -3.05 -11.94
CA LEU A 19 8.26 -3.80 -12.71
C LEU A 19 9.49 -2.92 -12.87
N GLY A 20 10.61 -3.27 -12.26
CA GLY A 20 11.81 -2.45 -12.32
C GLY A 20 12.85 -2.78 -11.27
N GLU A 21 13.79 -1.87 -11.02
CA GLU A 21 14.85 -2.06 -10.03
C GLU A 21 14.48 -1.38 -8.70
N LEU A 22 14.75 -2.06 -7.58
CA LEU A 22 14.45 -1.52 -6.25
C LEU A 22 15.73 -1.23 -5.46
N GLY A 23 15.84 0.01 -5.00
CA GLY A 23 16.85 0.42 -4.04
C GLY A 23 16.57 -0.07 -2.62
N ARG A 24 17.58 0.08 -1.76
CA ARG A 24 17.50 -0.27 -0.33
C ARG A 24 16.43 0.55 0.38
N THR A 25 15.74 -0.06 1.34
CA THR A 25 14.73 0.62 2.16
C THR A 25 15.13 0.61 3.63
N ALA A 26 14.72 1.62 4.39
CA ALA A 26 14.74 1.51 5.85
C ALA A 26 13.72 0.46 6.34
N PRO A 27 13.86 -0.09 7.56
CA PRO A 27 12.82 -0.92 8.17
C PRO A 27 11.48 -0.19 8.23
N HIS A 28 10.43 -0.84 7.74
CA HIS A 28 9.09 -0.28 7.66
C HIS A 28 8.03 -1.38 7.68
N ALA A 29 6.76 -0.96 7.80
CA ALA A 29 5.61 -1.83 7.67
C ALA A 29 4.45 -1.01 7.07
N HIS A 30 3.78 -1.55 6.06
CA HIS A 30 2.62 -0.94 5.41
C HIS A 30 1.40 -1.85 5.48
N TYR A 31 0.25 -1.30 5.07
CA TYR A 31 -1.00 -2.05 5.09
C TYR A 31 -1.09 -3.08 3.96
N ALA A 32 -0.54 -2.81 2.79
CA ALA A 32 -0.62 -3.74 1.69
C ALA A 32 0.10 -5.07 2.02
N HIS A 33 -0.45 -6.19 1.54
CA HIS A 33 0.38 -7.36 1.32
C HIS A 33 1.41 -7.03 0.24
N GLN A 34 2.66 -7.48 0.42
CA GLN A 34 3.69 -7.31 -0.60
C GLN A 34 4.14 -8.67 -1.14
N LEU A 35 4.13 -8.80 -2.46
CA LEU A 35 4.62 -9.97 -3.18
C LEU A 35 5.81 -9.54 -4.03
N MET A 36 6.88 -10.32 -4.05
CA MET A 36 8.06 -10.05 -4.88
C MET A 36 8.46 -11.30 -5.66
N LEU A 37 8.61 -11.14 -6.97
CA LEU A 37 9.17 -12.14 -7.87
C LEU A 37 10.43 -11.57 -8.53
N CYS A 38 11.56 -12.23 -8.34
CA CYS A 38 12.87 -11.74 -8.71
C CYS A 38 13.62 -12.79 -9.52
N ALA A 39 14.16 -12.40 -10.69
CA ALA A 39 14.99 -13.30 -11.50
C ALA A 39 16.31 -13.64 -10.79
N ARG A 40 16.92 -12.64 -10.13
CA ARG A 40 18.04 -12.81 -9.21
C ARG A 40 17.54 -12.77 -7.77
N PRO A 41 18.21 -13.46 -6.83
CA PRO A 41 17.74 -13.49 -5.45
C PRO A 41 17.84 -12.10 -4.82
N ILE A 42 16.83 -11.73 -4.03
CA ILE A 42 16.78 -10.51 -3.25
C ILE A 42 17.11 -10.81 -1.79
N THR A 43 17.84 -9.91 -1.12
CA THR A 43 18.10 -9.99 0.32
C THR A 43 17.22 -9.00 1.08
N VAL A 44 16.42 -9.53 2.00
CA VAL A 44 15.40 -8.78 2.75
C VAL A 44 15.56 -9.10 4.24
N SER A 45 15.41 -8.09 5.10
CA SER A 45 15.18 -8.29 6.53
C SER A 45 13.68 -8.42 6.78
N LEU A 46 13.26 -9.49 7.47
CA LEU A 46 11.89 -9.76 7.90
C LEU A 46 11.90 -9.86 9.42
N ASP A 47 11.25 -8.91 10.10
CA ASP A 47 11.24 -8.80 11.56
C ASP A 47 12.65 -8.91 12.19
N GLY A 48 13.65 -8.34 11.52
CA GLY A 48 15.06 -8.34 11.94
C GLY A 48 15.87 -9.56 11.47
N GLN A 49 15.23 -10.61 10.95
CA GLN A 49 15.92 -11.78 10.39
C GLN A 49 16.23 -11.56 8.91
N VAL A 50 17.46 -11.86 8.49
CA VAL A 50 17.87 -11.70 7.09
C VAL A 50 17.56 -12.98 6.31
N THR A 51 16.93 -12.83 5.16
CA THR A 51 16.61 -13.91 4.23
C THR A 51 16.97 -13.49 2.81
N THR A 52 17.50 -14.44 2.04
CA THR A 52 17.80 -14.27 0.61
C THR A 52 16.95 -15.27 -0.19
N THR A 53 16.15 -14.78 -1.13
CA THR A 53 15.17 -15.60 -1.86
C THR A 53 14.86 -15.02 -3.24
N HIS A 54 14.37 -15.84 -4.17
CA HIS A 54 13.84 -15.37 -5.46
C HIS A 54 12.38 -14.91 -5.37
N ARG A 55 11.66 -15.38 -4.36
CA ARG A 55 10.22 -15.21 -4.22
C ARG A 55 9.91 -14.90 -2.77
N LEU A 56 9.12 -13.86 -2.53
CA LEU A 56 8.81 -13.42 -1.19
C LEU A 56 7.36 -12.96 -1.08
N PHE A 57 6.69 -13.42 -0.03
CA PHE A 57 5.42 -12.89 0.41
C PHE A 57 5.62 -12.25 1.78
N ILE A 58 5.22 -10.98 1.89
CA ILE A 58 5.27 -10.19 3.11
C ILE A 58 3.81 -9.88 3.48
N PRO A 59 3.24 -10.50 4.52
CA PRO A 59 1.90 -10.20 4.96
C PRO A 59 1.77 -8.74 5.44
N SER A 60 0.54 -8.24 5.40
CA SER A 60 0.18 -6.91 5.87
C SER A 60 0.82 -6.62 7.23
N ARG A 61 1.47 -5.47 7.33
CA ARG A 61 2.11 -4.94 8.55
C ARG A 61 3.28 -5.75 9.11
N GLN A 62 3.79 -6.76 8.41
CA GLN A 62 5.07 -7.35 8.79
C GLN A 62 6.19 -6.33 8.60
N THR A 63 7.09 -6.23 9.59
CA THR A 63 8.21 -5.28 9.50
C THR A 63 9.25 -5.86 8.56
N HIS A 64 9.68 -5.07 7.59
CA HIS A 64 10.66 -5.51 6.62
C HIS A 64 11.55 -4.39 6.09
N ALA A 65 12.68 -4.77 5.51
CA ALA A 65 13.59 -3.87 4.79
C ALA A 65 14.26 -4.59 3.63
N ILE A 66 14.26 -3.98 2.45
CA ILE A 66 15.06 -4.42 1.32
C ILE A 66 16.52 -4.03 1.60
N LEU A 67 17.39 -5.03 1.74
CA LEU A 67 18.80 -4.83 2.06
C LEU A 67 19.68 -4.84 0.83
N ASP A 68 19.34 -5.67 -0.15
CA ASP A 68 20.08 -5.79 -1.41
C ASP A 68 19.18 -6.38 -2.50
N THR A 69 19.26 -5.81 -3.70
CA THR A 69 18.54 -6.29 -4.89
C THR A 69 19.43 -6.14 -6.10
N GLU A 70 19.34 -7.09 -7.03
CA GLU A 70 20.03 -7.01 -8.32
C GLU A 70 19.06 -7.24 -9.48
N GLY A 71 19.07 -6.30 -10.42
CA GLY A 71 18.27 -6.39 -11.63
C GLY A 71 16.77 -6.17 -11.39
N GLU A 72 15.99 -6.54 -12.40
CA GLU A 72 14.56 -6.29 -12.43
C GLU A 72 13.78 -7.22 -11.49
N VAL A 73 12.85 -6.63 -10.75
CA VAL A 73 11.91 -7.30 -9.85
C VAL A 73 10.47 -6.92 -10.19
N LYS A 74 9.56 -7.87 -10.02
CA LYS A 74 8.12 -7.62 -10.04
C LYS A 74 7.61 -7.55 -8.62
N VAL A 75 7.00 -6.43 -8.25
CA VAL A 75 6.46 -6.22 -6.90
C VAL A 75 4.99 -5.86 -6.95
N LEU A 76 4.18 -6.65 -6.26
CA LEU A 76 2.77 -6.38 -6.04
C LEU A 76 2.54 -5.87 -4.63
N TYR A 77 1.86 -4.74 -4.52
CA TYR A 77 1.20 -4.27 -3.29
C TYR A 77 -0.30 -4.52 -3.43
N ALA A 78 -0.88 -5.36 -2.57
CA ALA A 78 -2.29 -5.75 -2.64
C ALA A 78 -3.03 -5.37 -1.34
N GLU A 79 -4.19 -4.73 -1.44
CA GLU A 79 -5.00 -4.32 -0.29
C GLU A 79 -5.61 -5.55 0.42
N PRO A 80 -5.31 -5.81 1.72
CA PRO A 80 -5.77 -7.01 2.43
C PRO A 80 -7.30 -7.15 2.52
N ALA A 81 -8.02 -6.03 2.60
CA ALA A 81 -9.47 -6.02 2.60
C ALA A 81 -10.08 -6.52 1.28
N VAL A 82 -9.28 -6.55 0.20
CA VAL A 82 -9.74 -6.86 -1.15
C VAL A 82 -9.15 -8.17 -1.66
N PHE A 83 -7.87 -8.45 -1.38
CA PHE A 83 -7.19 -9.66 -1.85
C PHE A 83 -7.01 -10.67 -0.73
N ASP A 84 -7.43 -11.91 -0.99
CA ASP A 84 -7.19 -13.02 -0.09
C ASP A 84 -5.73 -13.54 -0.18
N THR A 85 -5.16 -13.92 0.96
CA THR A 85 -3.77 -14.36 1.03
C THR A 85 -3.53 -15.66 0.26
N ALA A 86 -4.49 -16.60 0.21
CA ALA A 86 -4.31 -17.86 -0.51
C ALA A 86 -4.16 -17.62 -2.03
N HIS A 87 -4.96 -16.73 -2.61
CA HIS A 87 -4.85 -16.36 -4.02
C HIS A 87 -3.51 -15.67 -4.32
N LEU A 88 -3.06 -14.77 -3.44
CA LEU A 88 -1.77 -14.09 -3.59
C LEU A 88 -0.59 -15.07 -3.50
N GLN A 89 -0.64 -16.02 -2.58
CA GLN A 89 0.37 -17.09 -2.45
C GLN A 89 0.39 -18.01 -3.68
N HIS A 90 -0.78 -18.33 -4.23
CA HIS A 90 -0.89 -19.09 -5.48
C HIS A 90 -0.16 -18.38 -6.64
N LEU A 91 -0.34 -17.07 -6.79
CA LEU A 91 0.41 -16.29 -7.80
C LEU A 91 1.93 -16.36 -7.60
N LEU A 92 2.39 -16.36 -6.35
CA LEU A 92 3.82 -16.48 -6.02
C LEU A 92 4.38 -17.85 -6.43
N ILE A 93 3.63 -18.92 -6.19
CA ILE A 93 4.04 -20.30 -6.49
C ILE A 93 4.13 -20.52 -8.01
N HIS A 94 3.20 -19.96 -8.77
CA HIS A 94 3.13 -20.17 -10.22
C HIS A 94 3.84 -19.09 -11.06
N GLU A 95 4.47 -18.09 -10.43
CA GLU A 95 5.15 -16.96 -11.10
C GLU A 95 4.25 -16.13 -12.05
N GLN A 96 2.93 -16.13 -11.81
CA GLN A 96 1.93 -15.54 -12.71
C GLN A 96 1.60 -14.08 -12.39
N LEU A 97 2.59 -13.25 -12.04
CA LEU A 97 2.33 -11.85 -11.74
C LEU A 97 2.24 -11.00 -13.02
N SER A 98 1.02 -10.69 -13.43
CA SER A 98 0.67 -9.85 -14.58
C SER A 98 -0.54 -8.97 -14.27
N LEU A 99 -0.66 -7.84 -14.98
CA LEU A 99 -1.82 -6.95 -14.84
C LEU A 99 -3.14 -7.65 -15.15
N GLU A 100 -3.17 -8.47 -16.19
CA GLU A 100 -4.38 -9.19 -16.59
C GLU A 100 -4.78 -10.23 -15.55
N GLY A 101 -3.82 -11.01 -15.05
CA GLY A 101 -4.07 -11.95 -13.95
C GLY A 101 -4.59 -11.26 -12.70
N LEU A 102 -4.02 -10.11 -12.32
CA LEU A 102 -4.49 -9.31 -11.18
C LEU A 102 -5.92 -8.79 -11.37
N ARG A 103 -6.27 -8.39 -12.59
CA ARG A 103 -7.64 -7.95 -12.92
C ARG A 103 -8.67 -9.07 -12.81
N GLN A 104 -8.26 -10.32 -12.99
CA GLN A 104 -9.13 -11.50 -12.93
C GLN A 104 -9.20 -12.14 -11.54
N LEU A 105 -8.32 -11.78 -10.61
CA LEU A 105 -8.37 -12.31 -9.25
C LEU A 105 -9.71 -11.98 -8.58
N PRO A 106 -10.30 -12.92 -7.83
CA PRO A 106 -11.51 -12.64 -7.07
C PRO A 106 -11.23 -11.60 -5.98
N ARG A 107 -12.15 -10.64 -5.83
CA ARG A 107 -12.12 -9.66 -4.74
C ARG A 107 -12.94 -10.20 -3.58
N ARG A 108 -12.42 -10.05 -2.37
CA ARG A 108 -13.17 -10.31 -1.14
C ARG A 108 -14.33 -9.35 -1.05
N THR A 109 -15.50 -9.87 -0.70
CA THR A 109 -16.63 -9.06 -0.26
C THR A 109 -16.51 -8.82 1.23
N LEU A 110 -16.76 -7.59 1.67
CA LEU A 110 -16.87 -7.28 3.08
C LEU A 110 -18.33 -7.51 3.47
N ASP A 111 -18.64 -8.71 3.95
CA ASP A 111 -20.03 -9.13 4.15
C ASP A 111 -20.75 -8.39 5.29
N ASP A 112 -20.05 -7.52 6.04
CA ASP A 112 -20.64 -6.69 7.09
C ASP A 112 -21.01 -5.29 6.56
N PRO A 113 -22.31 -4.97 6.38
CA PRO A 113 -22.75 -3.70 5.83
C PRO A 113 -22.35 -2.50 6.70
N ARG A 114 -22.02 -2.71 8.00
CA ARG A 114 -21.53 -1.64 8.87
C ARG A 114 -20.12 -1.19 8.46
N VAL A 115 -19.28 -2.12 8.01
CA VAL A 115 -17.94 -1.82 7.49
C VAL A 115 -18.08 -1.04 6.20
N GLU A 116 -18.94 -1.49 5.29
CA GLU A 116 -19.18 -0.80 4.01
C GLU A 116 -19.64 0.64 4.22
N ARG A 117 -20.63 0.87 5.10
CA ARG A 117 -21.09 2.23 5.44
C ARG A 117 -19.99 3.09 6.04
N ALA A 118 -19.18 2.54 6.95
CA ALA A 118 -18.07 3.27 7.55
C ALA A 118 -16.99 3.62 6.53
N LEU A 119 -16.65 2.69 5.61
CA LEU A 119 -15.69 2.92 4.53
C LEU A 119 -16.20 3.97 3.54
N ALA A 120 -17.48 3.90 3.15
CA ALA A 120 -18.10 4.91 2.28
C ALA A 120 -18.07 6.30 2.92
N ALA A 121 -18.41 6.41 4.21
CA ALA A 121 -18.33 7.66 4.95
C ALA A 121 -16.89 8.17 5.09
N LEU A 122 -15.92 7.27 5.25
CA LEU A 122 -14.49 7.60 5.31
C LEU A 122 -14.02 8.18 3.97
N ASP A 123 -14.33 7.50 2.87
CA ASP A 123 -13.90 7.89 1.53
C ASP A 123 -14.44 9.29 1.15
N GLN A 124 -15.67 9.62 1.56
CA GLN A 124 -16.26 10.95 1.37
C GLN A 124 -15.55 12.07 2.17
N GLN A 125 -14.83 11.73 3.24
CA GLN A 125 -14.16 12.69 4.12
C GLN A 125 -12.65 12.81 3.89
N LEU A 126 -12.06 12.01 2.98
CA LEU A 126 -10.60 11.87 2.85
C LEU A 126 -9.86 13.18 2.56
N SER A 127 -10.46 14.07 1.76
CA SER A 127 -9.90 15.39 1.41
C SER A 127 -9.94 16.40 2.57
N GLY A 128 -10.70 16.13 3.62
CA GLY A 128 -10.91 17.02 4.76
C GLY A 128 -10.62 16.35 6.10
N LYS A 129 -11.24 16.85 7.18
CA LYS A 129 -11.11 16.25 8.51
C LYS A 129 -11.96 14.98 8.59
N VAL A 130 -11.33 13.81 8.72
CA VAL A 130 -12.04 12.56 8.99
C VAL A 130 -12.41 12.48 10.47
N SER A 131 -13.70 12.32 10.77
CA SER A 131 -14.21 12.22 12.14
C SER A 131 -14.60 10.79 12.48
N ALA A 132 -13.86 10.14 13.38
CA ALA A 132 -14.17 8.77 13.80
C ALA A 132 -15.57 8.65 14.42
N HIS A 133 -16.07 9.71 15.07
CA HIS A 133 -17.45 9.75 15.56
C HIS A 133 -18.46 9.76 14.40
N ALA A 134 -18.24 10.56 13.36
CA ALA A 134 -19.13 10.57 12.19
C ALA A 134 -19.13 9.23 11.45
N LEU A 135 -17.99 8.54 11.38
CA LEU A 135 -17.91 7.20 10.81
C LEU A 135 -18.70 6.18 11.65
N ALA A 136 -18.63 6.29 12.97
CA ALA A 136 -19.35 5.41 13.89
C ALA A 136 -20.88 5.62 13.74
N GLU A 137 -21.32 6.87 13.70
CA GLU A 137 -22.74 7.23 13.46
C GLU A 137 -23.25 6.70 12.12
N ALA A 138 -22.49 6.89 11.04
CA ALA A 138 -22.84 6.36 9.71
C ALA A 138 -22.96 4.83 9.68
N ALA A 139 -22.20 4.14 10.53
CA ALA A 139 -22.26 2.69 10.69
C ALA A 139 -23.34 2.21 11.69
N HIS A 140 -23.97 3.13 12.43
CA HIS A 140 -24.83 2.87 13.59
C HIS A 140 -24.11 2.12 14.72
N LEU A 141 -22.91 2.60 15.05
CA LEU A 141 -22.02 2.03 16.05
C LEU A 141 -21.57 3.10 17.05
N SER A 142 -21.23 2.68 18.26
CA SER A 142 -20.38 3.47 19.14
C SER A 142 -18.95 3.51 18.61
N LEU A 143 -18.15 4.49 19.06
CA LEU A 143 -16.75 4.62 18.66
C LEU A 143 -15.92 3.36 18.99
N SER A 144 -16.14 2.77 20.16
CA SER A 144 -15.44 1.54 20.58
C SER A 144 -15.82 0.34 19.71
N GLN A 145 -17.08 0.26 19.25
CA GLN A 145 -17.50 -0.78 18.32
C GLN A 145 -16.90 -0.57 16.93
N LEU A 146 -16.80 0.68 16.46
CA LEU A 146 -16.15 1.00 15.19
C LEU A 146 -14.66 0.59 15.20
N GLU A 147 -13.91 0.95 16.23
CA GLU A 147 -12.48 0.61 16.31
C GLU A 147 -12.25 -0.90 16.36
N ARG A 148 -13.10 -1.63 17.09
CA ARG A 148 -13.07 -3.10 17.11
C ARG A 148 -13.41 -3.66 15.73
N LEU A 149 -14.49 -3.19 15.11
CA LEU A 149 -14.91 -3.64 13.78
C LEU A 149 -13.80 -3.46 12.74
N PHE A 150 -13.13 -2.30 12.74
CA PHE A 150 -12.02 -2.02 11.85
C PHE A 150 -10.79 -2.90 12.12
N SER A 151 -10.48 -3.14 13.40
CA SER A 151 -9.39 -4.03 13.78
C SER A 151 -9.65 -5.47 13.35
N ASP A 152 -10.88 -5.95 13.55
CA ASP A 152 -11.27 -7.34 13.28
C ASP A 152 -11.42 -7.61 11.77
N GLN A 153 -12.07 -6.70 11.04
CA GLN A 153 -12.40 -6.90 9.62
C GLN A 153 -11.30 -6.41 8.66
N LEU A 154 -10.59 -5.34 9.04
CA LEU A 154 -9.62 -4.67 8.16
C LEU A 154 -8.17 -4.78 8.66
N GLY A 155 -7.93 -5.24 9.89
CA GLY A 155 -6.58 -5.35 10.47
C GLY A 155 -5.93 -4.02 10.86
N LEU A 156 -6.69 -2.92 10.81
CA LEU A 156 -6.19 -1.57 11.07
C LEU A 156 -7.17 -0.75 11.91
N PRO A 157 -6.70 0.03 12.88
CA PRO A 157 -7.48 1.13 13.45
C PRO A 157 -7.85 2.17 12.39
N VAL A 158 -8.96 2.89 12.62
CA VAL A 158 -9.51 3.90 11.70
C VAL A 158 -8.43 4.89 11.23
N ARG A 159 -7.68 5.45 12.17
CA ARG A 159 -6.63 6.44 11.89
C ARG A 159 -5.56 5.92 10.92
N ARG A 160 -5.17 4.65 11.03
CA ARG A 160 -4.13 4.08 10.15
C ARG A 160 -4.68 3.84 8.74
N LEU A 161 -5.94 3.43 8.63
CA LEU A 161 -6.59 3.28 7.34
C LEU A 161 -6.76 4.63 6.63
N VAL A 162 -7.11 5.70 7.35
CA VAL A 162 -7.14 7.06 6.79
C VAL A 162 -5.78 7.46 6.23
N LEU A 163 -4.70 7.28 6.99
CA LEU A 163 -3.36 7.61 6.51
C LEU A 163 -2.96 6.79 5.28
N TRP A 164 -3.32 5.51 5.24
CA TRP A 164 -3.10 4.66 4.07
C TRP A 164 -3.86 5.16 2.83
N ARG A 165 -5.17 5.43 2.96
CA ARG A 165 -6.00 5.95 1.86
C ARG A 165 -5.48 7.30 1.34
N ARG A 166 -5.16 8.23 2.24
CA ARG A 166 -4.55 9.52 1.87
C ARG A 166 -3.23 9.34 1.16
N LEU A 167 -2.37 8.44 1.64
CA LEU A 167 -1.09 8.17 0.99
C LEU A 167 -1.27 7.73 -0.46
N ARG A 168 -2.25 6.84 -0.72
CA ARG A 168 -2.56 6.39 -2.08
C ARG A 168 -3.05 7.51 -2.98
N ILE A 169 -3.93 8.39 -2.46
CA ILE A 169 -4.39 9.58 -3.20
C ILE A 169 -3.20 10.51 -3.50
N ALA A 170 -2.33 10.75 -2.52
CA ALA A 170 -1.15 11.59 -2.71
C ALA A 170 -0.21 11.00 -3.77
N LEU A 171 -0.02 9.68 -3.79
CA LEU A 171 0.72 9.00 -4.85
C LEU A 171 0.04 9.21 -6.20
N GLN A 172 -1.27 9.00 -6.33
CA GLN A 172 -1.98 9.23 -7.59
C GLN A 172 -1.81 10.66 -8.10
N LEU A 173 -1.97 11.66 -7.23
CA LEU A 173 -1.83 13.08 -7.57
C LEU A 173 -0.40 13.46 -7.96
N ALA A 174 0.60 12.98 -7.20
CA ALA A 174 2.01 13.24 -7.51
C ALA A 174 2.40 12.61 -8.86
N LEU A 175 1.93 11.39 -9.12
CA LEU A 175 2.26 10.65 -10.33
C LEU A 175 1.47 11.13 -11.56
N ALA A 176 0.36 11.84 -11.36
CA ALA A 176 -0.35 12.58 -12.41
C ALA A 176 0.34 13.90 -12.82
N GLY A 177 1.54 14.17 -12.31
CA GLY A 177 2.33 15.37 -12.62
C GLY A 177 2.20 16.52 -11.61
N GLY A 178 1.46 16.32 -10.51
CA GLY A 178 1.37 17.31 -9.44
C GLY A 178 2.67 17.44 -8.65
N THR A 179 2.89 18.60 -8.03
CA THR A 179 4.01 18.74 -7.08
C THR A 179 3.74 17.91 -5.82
N LEU A 180 4.80 17.50 -5.10
CA LEU A 180 4.63 16.77 -3.83
C LEU A 180 3.82 17.58 -2.80
N THR A 181 3.86 18.91 -2.88
CA THR A 181 3.09 19.81 -2.01
C THR A 181 1.61 19.78 -2.36
N ASP A 182 1.26 19.96 -3.64
CA ASP A 182 -0.13 19.92 -4.09
C ASP A 182 -0.74 18.54 -3.89
N ALA A 183 0.02 17.49 -4.16
CA ALA A 183 -0.38 16.10 -3.92
C ALA A 183 -0.65 15.83 -2.44
N ALA A 184 0.20 16.34 -1.54
CA ALA A 184 -0.01 16.20 -0.10
C ALA A 184 -1.30 16.91 0.35
N HIS A 185 -1.51 18.17 -0.08
CA HIS A 185 -2.71 18.93 0.28
C HIS A 185 -3.99 18.32 -0.34
N GLY A 186 -3.97 17.97 -1.62
CA GLY A 186 -5.11 17.35 -2.30
C GLY A 186 -5.51 16.00 -1.70
N ALA A 187 -4.57 15.30 -1.08
CA ALA A 187 -4.83 14.07 -0.33
C ALA A 187 -5.17 14.29 1.15
N GLY A 188 -5.24 15.52 1.65
CA GLY A 188 -5.58 15.82 3.04
C GLY A 188 -4.43 15.65 4.05
N PHE A 189 -3.16 15.61 3.60
CA PHE A 189 -2.03 15.78 4.52
C PHE A 189 -1.92 17.25 4.97
N ALA A 190 -1.32 17.45 6.14
CA ALA A 190 -1.09 18.79 6.69
C ALA A 190 -0.11 19.61 5.82
N ASP A 191 0.94 18.95 5.32
CA ASP A 191 1.97 19.52 4.48
C ASP A 191 2.77 18.39 3.77
N SER A 192 3.67 18.77 2.85
CA SER A 192 4.54 17.84 2.12
C SER A 192 5.54 17.10 3.01
N ALA A 193 5.91 17.67 4.16
CA ALA A 193 6.82 17.04 5.11
C ALA A 193 6.12 15.90 5.87
N HIS A 194 4.84 16.06 6.22
CA HIS A 194 4.00 15.02 6.80
C HIS A 194 3.83 13.89 5.79
N PHE A 195 3.47 14.18 4.54
CA PHE A 195 3.41 13.18 3.47
C PHE A 195 4.74 12.42 3.31
N SER A 196 5.87 13.13 3.26
CA SER A 196 7.19 12.51 3.10
C SER A 196 7.57 11.63 4.30
N ARG A 197 7.25 12.03 5.53
CA ARG A 197 7.45 11.22 6.73
C ARG A 197 6.57 9.97 6.70
N THR A 198 5.31 10.09 6.29
CA THR A 198 4.40 8.95 6.15
C THR A 198 4.88 7.97 5.08
N MET A 199 5.36 8.45 3.93
CA MET A 199 6.00 7.60 2.90
C MET A 199 7.21 6.86 3.46
N LYS A 200 8.11 7.56 4.15
CA LYS A 200 9.30 6.92 4.73
C LYS A 200 8.93 5.89 5.80
N GLN A 201 7.92 6.17 6.61
CA GLN A 201 7.45 5.25 7.65
C GLN A 201 6.81 3.99 7.04
N LEU A 202 6.04 4.14 5.96
CA LEU A 202 5.27 3.04 5.37
C LEU A 202 6.03 2.27 4.31
N PHE A 203 6.95 2.87 3.57
CA PHE A 203 7.70 2.22 2.47
C PHE A 203 9.22 2.24 2.66
N GLY A 204 9.72 2.81 3.75
CA GLY A 204 11.16 2.88 4.03
C GLY A 204 11.95 3.83 3.13
N VAL A 205 11.27 4.56 2.24
CA VAL A 205 11.82 5.50 1.26
C VAL A 205 11.00 6.79 1.20
N THR A 206 11.61 7.91 0.82
CA THR A 206 10.87 9.17 0.65
C THR A 206 10.25 9.25 -0.74
N ALA A 207 9.11 9.93 -0.86
CA ALA A 207 8.41 10.12 -2.14
C ALA A 207 9.33 10.68 -3.23
N ALA A 208 10.13 11.70 -2.89
CA ALA A 208 11.05 12.34 -3.82
C ALA A 208 12.14 11.39 -4.36
N ALA A 209 12.59 10.43 -3.55
CA ALA A 209 13.64 9.50 -3.95
C ALA A 209 13.08 8.33 -4.77
N SER A 210 11.91 7.80 -4.41
CA SER A 210 11.37 6.59 -5.04
C SER A 210 10.50 6.84 -6.26
N LEU A 211 9.80 7.98 -6.36
CA LEU A 211 8.86 8.22 -7.46
C LEU A 211 9.51 8.81 -8.71
N ARG A 212 10.71 9.38 -8.59
CA ARG A 212 11.32 10.22 -9.64
C ARG A 212 11.67 9.46 -10.92
N GLN A 213 12.03 8.18 -10.81
CA GLN A 213 12.48 7.36 -11.94
C GLN A 213 11.46 6.28 -12.30
N LEU A 214 10.25 6.36 -11.74
CA LEU A 214 9.16 5.45 -12.09
C LEU A 214 8.30 6.09 -13.18
N GLU A 215 8.16 5.39 -14.29
CA GLU A 215 7.13 5.65 -15.29
C GLU A 215 5.80 5.13 -14.77
N VAL A 216 4.79 5.99 -14.66
CA VAL A 216 3.55 5.64 -13.99
C VAL A 216 2.41 5.52 -14.97
N GLN A 217 1.61 4.49 -14.78
CA GLN A 217 0.34 4.31 -15.44
C GLN A 217 -0.76 4.12 -14.39
N LEU A 218 -1.64 5.12 -14.27
CA LEU A 218 -2.85 4.99 -13.47
C LEU A 218 -3.82 4.05 -14.20
N LEU A 219 -4.35 3.07 -13.49
CA LEU A 219 -5.34 2.15 -14.00
C LEU A 219 -6.73 2.63 -13.58
N ALA A 220 -7.61 2.80 -14.57
CA ALA A 220 -9.03 3.08 -14.36
C ALA A 220 -9.75 1.85 -13.77
#